data_AF-A0A7C3U9Y7-F1
#
_entry.id   AF-A0A7C3U9Y7-F1
#
_cell.length_a   1.000
_cell.length_b   1.000
_cell.length_c   1.000
_cell.angle_alpha   90.00
_cell.angle_beta   90.00
_cell.angle_gamma   90.00
#
_symmetry.space_group_name_H-M   'P 1'
#
loop_
_entity.id
_entity.type
_entity.pdbx_description
1 polymer ?
#
loop_
_entity_poly.entity_id
_entity_poly.type
_entity_poly.pdbx_seq_one_letter_code
_entity_poly.pdbx_strand_id
1 'polypeptide(L)' 'KAIAANPQAVADYRGGKETAIRFLVGQVMKETKGRANPGLVNQLLIEKLKL' A
#
# COMPACT_ATOMS: atom_id res chain seq x y z
N LYS A 1 2.49 5.40 -7.61
CA LYS A 1 2.90 6.58 -6.79
C LYS A 1 3.04 6.21 -5.31
N ALA A 2 2.01 5.68 -4.65
CA ALA A 2 2.07 5.28 -3.23
C ALA A 2 3.29 4.40 -2.83
N ILE A 3 3.68 3.39 -3.63
CA ILE A 3 4.86 2.55 -3.33
C ILE A 3 6.16 3.38 -3.39
N ALA A 4 6.42 4.04 -4.53
CA ALA A 4 7.65 4.82 -4.73
C ALA A 4 7.77 6.03 -3.79
N ALA A 5 6.65 6.63 -3.39
CA ALA A 5 6.62 7.78 -2.51
C ALA A 5 6.78 7.42 -1.01
N ASN A 6 6.72 6.14 -0.65
CA ASN A 6 6.74 5.69 0.74
C ASN A 6 7.73 4.52 0.94
N PRO A 7 9.03 4.72 0.68
CA PRO A 7 10.03 3.66 0.73
C PRO A 7 10.13 2.99 2.10
N GLN A 8 9.94 3.74 3.20
CA GLN A 8 9.94 3.17 4.55
C GLN A 8 8.79 2.19 4.77
N ALA A 9 7.58 2.51 4.30
CA ALA A 9 6.43 1.60 4.44
C ALA A 9 6.62 0.32 3.61
N VAL A 10 7.29 0.43 2.46
CA VAL A 10 7.67 -0.73 1.64
C VAL A 10 8.71 -1.58 2.37
N ALA A 11 9.74 -0.96 2.96
CA ALA A 11 10.76 -1.66 3.73
C ALA A 11 10.17 -2.34 4.97
N ASP A 12 9.32 -1.64 5.72
CA ASP A 12 8.58 -2.18 6.87
C ASP A 12 7.75 -3.41 6.48
N TYR A 13 6.98 -3.32 5.39
CA TYR A 13 6.16 -4.45 4.91
C TYR A 13 7.04 -5.65 4.53
N ARG A 14 8.12 -5.41 3.78
CA ARG A 14 9.10 -6.45 3.41
C ARG A 14 9.85 -7.02 4.61
N GLY A 15 10.03 -6.24 5.68
CA GLY A 15 10.58 -6.66 6.96
C GLY A 15 9.60 -7.42 7.86
N GLY A 16 8.40 -7.76 7.36
CA GLY A 16 7.40 -8.56 8.08
C GLY A 16 6.39 -7.74 8.88
N LYS A 17 6.45 -6.41 8.84
CA LYS A 17 5.47 -5.55 9.50
C LYS A 17 4.24 -5.39 8.61
N GLU A 18 3.33 -6.36 8.69
CA GLU A 18 2.13 -6.43 7.84
C GLU A 18 1.27 -5.17 7.92
N THR A 19 1.25 -4.46 9.05
CA THR A 19 0.47 -3.23 9.23
C THR A 19 0.89 -2.10 8.28
N ALA A 20 2.11 -2.12 7.75
CA ALA A 20 2.59 -1.14 6.79
C ALA A 20 1.80 -1.15 5.46
N ILE A 21 1.19 -2.30 5.10
CA ILE A 21 0.33 -2.37 3.92
C ILE A 21 -0.91 -1.48 4.07
N ARG A 22 -1.48 -1.39 5.28
CA ARG A 22 -2.68 -0.59 5.56
C ARG A 22 -2.39 0.91 5.39
N PHE A 23 -1.18 1.33 5.73
CA PHE A 23 -0.73 2.69 5.48
C PHE A 23 -0.67 2.99 3.98
N LEU A 24 -0.10 2.10 3.18
CA LEU A 24 -0.03 2.25 1.71
C LEU A 24 -1.44 2.25 1.08
N VAL A 25 -2.35 1.41 1.56
CA VAL A 25 -3.78 1.45 1.16
C VAL A 25 -4.36 2.83 1.47
N GLY A 26 -4.14 3.37 2.68
CA GLY A 26 -4.59 4.70 3.06
C GLY A 26 -4.06 5.82 2.15
N GLN A 27 -2.79 5.73 1.72
CA GLN A 27 -2.23 6.69 0.75
C GLN A 27 -2.95 6.64 -0.60
N VAL A 28 -3.23 5.44 -1.11
CA VAL A 28 -3.99 5.28 -2.37
C VAL A 28 -5.42 5.79 -2.22
N MET A 29 -6.08 5.50 -1.09
CA MET A 29 -7.42 6.01 -0.80
C MET A 29 -7.44 7.55 -0.74
N LYS A 30 -6.42 8.17 -0.16
CA LYS A 30 -6.26 9.63 -0.12
C LYS A 30 -6.08 10.22 -1.53
N GLU A 31 -5.19 9.64 -2.34
CA GLU A 31 -4.93 10.10 -3.72
C GLU A 31 -6.19 9.98 -4.60
N THR A 32 -6.96 8.91 -4.42
CA THR A 32 -8.21 8.67 -5.17
C THR A 32 -9.44 9.34 -4.55
N LYS A 33 -9.27 10.10 -3.46
CA LYS A 33 -10.35 10.76 -2.71
C LYS A 33 -11.49 9.79 -2.33
N GLY A 34 -11.12 8.59 -1.89
CA GLY A 34 -12.07 7.56 -1.47
C GLY A 34 -12.78 6.82 -2.60
N ARG A 35 -12.46 7.08 -3.87
CA ARG A 35 -13.15 6.47 -5.02
C ARG A 35 -12.67 5.05 -5.34
N ALA A 36 -11.45 4.70 -4.94
CA ALA A 36 -10.94 3.35 -5.14
C ALA A 36 -11.58 2.34 -4.16
N ASN A 37 -11.65 1.07 -4.56
CA ASN A 37 -12.06 0.01 -3.66
C ASN A 37 -10.88 -0.42 -2.76
N PRO A 38 -10.99 -0.32 -1.42
CA PRO A 38 -9.87 -0.60 -0.52
C PRO A 38 -9.41 -2.07 -0.54
N GLY A 39 -10.34 -3.01 -0.77
CA GLY A 39 -10.02 -4.44 -0.88
C GLY A 39 -9.17 -4.73 -2.12
N LEU A 40 -9.58 -4.19 -3.27
CA LEU A 40 -8.84 -4.32 -4.52
C LEU A 40 -7.47 -3.63 -4.44
N VAL A 41 -7.41 -2.43 -3.84
CA VAL A 41 -6.15 -1.72 -3.61
C VAL A 41 -5.19 -2.55 -2.76
N ASN A 42 -5.68 -3.15 -1.68
CA ASN A 42 -4.86 -4.01 -0.82
C ASN A 42 -4.32 -5.23 -1.60
N GLN A 43 -5.16 -5.90 -2.39
CA GLN A 43 -4.73 -7.03 -3.23
C GLN A 43 -3.62 -6.62 -4.20
N LEU A 44 -3.82 -5.53 -4.96
CA LEU A 44 -2.85 -5.03 -5.93
C LEU A 44 -1.55 -4.58 -5.27
N LEU A 45 -1.61 -3.96 -4.10
CA LEU A 45 -0.40 -3.57 -3.36
C LEU A 45 0.40 -4.80 -2.89
N ILE A 46 -0.28 -5.83 -2.37
CA ILE A 46 0.38 -7.07 -1.94
C ILE A 46 1.04 -7.76 -3.15
N GLU A 47 0.33 -7.87 -4.26
CA GLU A 47 0.85 -8.46 -5.50
C GLU A 47 2.11 -7.72 -5.98
N LYS A 48 2.07 -6.38 -6.01
CA LYS A 48 3.20 -5.55 -6.43
C LYS A 48 4.40 -5.57 -5.49
N LEU A 49 4.22 -5.90 -4.21
CA LEU A 49 5.30 -5.90 -3.22
C LEU A 49 5.93 -7.28 -3.00
N LYS A 50 5.24 -8.36 -3.39
CA LYS A 50 5.73 -9.74 -3.40
C LYS A 50 6.53 -10.09 -4.66
N LEU A 51 6.36 -9.33 -5.74
CA LEU A 51 7.22 -9.33 -6.94
C LEU A 51 8.53 -8.58 -6.65
#